data_AF-R5IXJ6-F1
#
_entry.id   AF-R5IXJ6-F1
#
_cell.length_a   1.000
_cell.length_b   1.000
_cell.length_c   1.000
_cell.angle_alpha   90.00
_cell.angle_beta   90.00
_cell.angle_gamma   90.00
#
_symmetry.space_group_name_H-M   'P 1'
#
loop_
_entity.id
_entity.type
_entity.pdbx_description
1 polymer ?
#
loop_
_entity_poly.entity_id
_entity_poly.type
_entity_poly.pdbx_seq_one_letter_code
_entity_poly.pdbx_strand_id
1 'polypeptide(L)'
;MNYFHDGLYEDTYESGRYVYKGANPNNYIDFDNGEVWRIISKEADGTYKILKNDLLSSQRWDTSGSNNWARPATLNTYLNGEYYNGLDSPIKDNIVSHTWGIGAVGNFETNPYVDIPNTINEEKSEIWSGNIGLISVSDYLRANSNESQCNSGMLLFDNYEICNTTNWMYISESYWWTISPVDYDSTRVWVPSFGDLRDENVASGDIRDAPRPAAYLKSDITFLGGSGTESNPFYLEELRVE
;
A
#
# COMPACT_ATOMS: atom_id res chain seq x y z
N MET A 1 23.49 -19.59 -2.85
CA MET A 1 22.25 -19.01 -3.40
C MET A 1 21.30 -18.90 -2.24
N ASN A 2 21.08 -17.69 -1.72
CA ASN A 2 20.00 -17.47 -0.77
C ASN A 2 18.71 -17.44 -1.59
N TYR A 3 17.85 -18.42 -1.42
CA TYR A 3 16.53 -18.41 -2.04
C TYR A 3 15.68 -17.41 -1.25
N PHE A 4 15.32 -16.30 -1.87
CA PHE A 4 14.31 -15.40 -1.32
C PHE A 4 12.98 -16.14 -1.33
N HIS A 5 12.35 -16.28 -0.17
CA HIS A 5 11.06 -16.96 -0.05
C HIS A 5 9.94 -15.92 -0.01
N ASP A 6 8.78 -16.26 -0.55
CA ASP A 6 7.59 -15.42 -0.44
C ASP A 6 6.87 -15.76 0.87
N GLY A 7 6.26 -14.76 1.52
CA GLY A 7 5.48 -15.01 2.72
C GLY A 7 5.46 -13.85 3.71
N LEU A 8 5.08 -14.18 4.94
CA LEU A 8 4.98 -13.24 6.05
C LEU A 8 6.28 -13.23 6.86
N TYR A 9 6.87 -12.05 7.05
CA TYR A 9 8.13 -11.86 7.76
C TYR A 9 7.96 -10.88 8.90
N GLU A 10 8.69 -11.08 9.99
CA GLU A 10 8.84 -10.03 11.01
C GLU A 10 9.49 -8.78 10.38
N ASP A 11 8.94 -7.61 10.67
CA ASP A 11 9.47 -6.33 10.18
C ASP A 11 10.79 -6.02 10.89
N THR A 12 11.84 -5.80 10.11
CA THR A 12 13.19 -5.51 10.61
C THR A 12 13.32 -4.11 11.21
N TYR A 13 12.37 -3.23 10.91
CA TYR A 13 12.41 -1.81 11.30
C TYR A 13 11.41 -1.47 12.41
N GLU A 14 10.35 -2.25 12.55
CA GLU A 14 9.24 -1.98 13.49
C GLU A 14 8.91 -3.23 14.30
N SER A 15 9.42 -3.30 15.53
CA SER A 15 9.23 -4.44 16.43
C SER A 15 7.76 -4.81 16.61
N GLY A 16 7.45 -6.10 16.45
CA GLY A 16 6.08 -6.63 16.62
C GLY A 16 5.19 -6.51 15.39
N ARG A 17 5.65 -5.85 14.33
CA ARG A 17 4.97 -5.80 13.02
C ARG A 17 5.45 -6.95 12.13
N TYR A 18 4.57 -7.45 11.28
CA TYR A 18 4.87 -8.47 10.27
C TYR A 18 4.39 -8.00 8.90
N VAL A 19 5.19 -8.21 7.85
CA VAL A 19 4.92 -7.72 6.49
C VAL A 19 4.99 -8.86 5.49
N TYR A 20 4.06 -8.90 4.54
CA TYR A 20 4.10 -9.82 3.41
C TYR A 20 5.10 -9.34 2.34
N LYS A 21 6.04 -10.22 1.99
CA LYS A 21 7.09 -9.96 1.00
C LYS A 21 7.08 -11.01 -0.11
N GLY A 22 7.61 -10.63 -1.27
CA GLY A 22 7.92 -11.56 -2.35
C GLY A 22 7.11 -11.36 -3.61
N ALA A 23 7.28 -12.25 -4.58
CA ALA A 23 6.63 -12.16 -5.88
C ALA A 23 5.15 -12.54 -5.81
N ASN A 24 4.87 -13.66 -5.13
CA ASN A 24 3.53 -14.22 -5.01
C ASN A 24 3.28 -14.80 -3.60
N PRO A 25 3.29 -13.96 -2.54
CA PRO A 25 2.95 -14.42 -1.20
C PRO A 25 1.47 -14.80 -1.11
N ASN A 26 1.18 -15.75 -0.24
CA ASN A 26 -0.17 -16.14 0.11
C ASN A 26 -0.80 -15.13 1.09
N ASN A 27 -1.28 -14.00 0.56
CA ASN A 27 -1.85 -12.90 1.33
C ASN A 27 -3.22 -12.43 0.82
N TYR A 28 -3.91 -13.23 0.02
CA TYR A 28 -5.25 -12.90 -0.49
C TYR A 28 -6.30 -13.06 0.62
N ILE A 29 -7.23 -12.11 0.70
CA ILE A 29 -8.38 -12.13 1.60
C ILE A 29 -9.65 -11.77 0.80
N ASP A 30 -10.71 -12.52 1.07
CA ASP A 30 -12.03 -12.35 0.47
C ASP A 30 -13.06 -12.11 1.59
N PHE A 31 -13.99 -11.20 1.31
CA PHE A 31 -15.08 -10.81 2.20
C PHE A 31 -16.45 -11.26 1.67
N ASP A 32 -16.49 -12.17 0.70
CA ASP A 32 -17.71 -12.67 0.03
C ASP A 32 -18.54 -11.54 -0.58
N ASN A 33 -17.86 -10.49 -1.05
CA ASN A 33 -18.46 -9.30 -1.66
C ASN A 33 -18.04 -9.11 -3.13
N GLY A 34 -17.37 -10.11 -3.71
CA GLY A 34 -16.81 -10.03 -5.06
C GLY A 34 -15.61 -9.09 -5.20
N GLU A 35 -15.09 -8.54 -4.09
CA GLU A 35 -13.85 -7.77 -4.08
C GLU A 35 -12.71 -8.59 -3.47
N VAL A 36 -11.59 -8.65 -4.18
CA VAL A 36 -10.38 -9.27 -3.67
C VAL A 36 -9.48 -8.20 -3.04
N TRP A 37 -9.02 -8.50 -1.83
CA TRP A 37 -8.06 -7.68 -1.09
C TRP A 37 -6.83 -8.51 -0.76
N ARG A 38 -5.73 -7.84 -0.40
CA ARG A 38 -4.48 -8.48 -0.01
C ARG A 38 -3.96 -7.88 1.29
N ILE A 39 -3.50 -8.73 2.20
CA ILE A 39 -2.90 -8.32 3.47
C ILE A 39 -1.48 -7.80 3.18
N ILE A 40 -1.23 -6.56 3.59
CA ILE A 40 0.10 -5.95 3.55
C ILE A 40 0.89 -6.38 4.79
N SER A 41 0.28 -6.18 5.96
CA SER A 41 0.95 -6.34 7.23
C SER A 41 -0.01 -6.65 8.36
N LYS A 42 0.53 -7.31 9.38
CA LYS A 42 -0.04 -7.34 10.72
C LYS A 42 0.75 -6.34 11.58
N GLU A 43 0.07 -5.31 12.05
CA GLU A 43 0.67 -4.24 12.83
C GLU A 43 0.96 -4.67 14.27
N ALA A 44 1.83 -3.92 14.95
CA ALA A 44 2.23 -4.20 16.32
C ALA A 44 1.07 -4.11 17.33
N ASP A 45 0.02 -3.34 17.01
CA ASP A 45 -1.22 -3.25 17.80
C ASP A 45 -2.22 -4.38 17.48
N GLY A 46 -1.86 -5.28 16.55
CA GLY A 46 -2.66 -6.43 16.14
C GLY A 46 -3.58 -6.17 14.96
N THR A 47 -3.77 -4.93 14.52
CA THR A 47 -4.57 -4.61 13.32
C THR A 47 -3.92 -5.19 12.05
N TYR A 48 -4.70 -5.33 10.98
CA TYR A 48 -4.20 -5.79 9.68
C TYR A 48 -4.33 -4.68 8.65
N LYS A 49 -3.22 -4.26 8.04
CA LYS A 49 -3.27 -3.36 6.89
C LYS A 49 -3.54 -4.18 5.64
N ILE A 50 -4.53 -3.78 4.85
CA ILE A 50 -4.91 -4.44 3.60
C ILE A 50 -4.88 -3.45 2.43
N LEU A 51 -4.74 -3.99 1.23
CA LEU A 51 -4.70 -3.29 -0.04
C LEU A 51 -5.70 -3.92 -1.00
N LYS A 52 -6.52 -3.12 -1.67
CA LYS A 52 -7.40 -3.63 -2.74
C LYS A 52 -6.55 -4.29 -3.82
N ASN A 53 -6.94 -5.48 -4.28
CA ASN A 53 -6.15 -6.19 -5.29
C ASN A 53 -6.06 -5.36 -6.59
N ASP A 54 -7.20 -4.86 -7.04
CA ASP A 54 -7.35 -4.13 -8.29
C ASP A 54 -7.31 -2.60 -8.09
N LEU A 55 -6.90 -1.91 -9.16
CA LEU A 55 -6.97 -0.46 -9.25
C LEU A 55 -8.42 0.00 -9.41
N LEU A 56 -8.78 1.12 -8.79
CA LEU A 56 -10.01 1.83 -9.12
C LEU A 56 -9.88 2.51 -10.50
N SER A 57 -10.99 3.05 -11.01
CA SER A 57 -10.94 3.91 -12.19
C SER A 57 -10.01 5.10 -11.95
N SER A 58 -9.26 5.48 -13.01
CA SER A 58 -8.34 6.62 -12.98
C SER A 58 -9.03 7.87 -12.48
N GLN A 59 -8.35 8.54 -11.55
CA GLN A 59 -8.78 9.80 -10.95
C GLN A 59 -7.57 10.50 -10.34
N ARG A 60 -7.63 11.83 -10.34
CA ARG A 60 -6.57 12.69 -9.78
C ARG A 60 -6.40 12.46 -8.29
N TRP A 61 -5.16 12.57 -7.81
CA TRP A 61 -4.86 12.59 -6.38
C TRP A 61 -5.45 13.82 -5.69
N ASP A 62 -5.21 15.01 -6.25
CA ASP A 62 -5.88 16.24 -5.82
C ASP A 62 -6.10 17.22 -6.97
N THR A 63 -7.36 17.61 -7.19
CA THR A 63 -7.74 18.54 -8.25
C THR A 63 -7.28 19.98 -8.00
N SER A 64 -6.92 20.32 -6.75
CA SER A 64 -6.37 21.64 -6.42
C SER A 64 -4.88 21.79 -6.75
N GLY A 65 -4.19 20.68 -7.08
CA GLY A 65 -2.76 20.69 -7.39
C GLY A 65 -1.86 20.74 -6.15
N SER A 66 -2.35 20.39 -4.96
CA SER A 66 -1.56 20.34 -3.72
C SER A 66 -1.46 18.92 -3.19
N ASN A 67 -0.27 18.51 -2.76
CA ASN A 67 0.03 17.19 -2.21
C ASN A 67 -0.29 17.06 -0.70
N ASN A 68 -1.17 17.90 -0.17
CA ASN A 68 -1.59 17.82 1.23
C ASN A 68 -2.80 16.88 1.38
N TRP A 69 -2.54 15.67 1.89
CA TRP A 69 -3.56 14.64 2.04
C TRP A 69 -4.64 15.03 3.06
N ALA A 70 -4.26 15.67 4.16
CA ALA A 70 -5.12 15.95 5.32
C ALA A 70 -6.00 17.20 5.17
N ARG A 71 -5.74 18.07 4.18
CA ARG A 71 -6.45 19.35 3.99
C ARG A 71 -7.99 19.27 3.87
N PRO A 72 -8.67 18.21 3.37
CA PRO A 72 -8.26 16.98 2.66
C PRO A 72 -7.98 17.16 1.17
N ALA A 73 -7.23 16.22 0.59
CA ALA A 73 -7.12 16.05 -0.86
C ALA A 73 -8.47 15.61 -1.49
N THR A 74 -8.64 15.86 -2.79
CA THR A 74 -9.85 15.43 -3.52
C THR A 74 -10.04 13.91 -3.41
N LEU A 75 -8.97 13.12 -3.61
CA LEU A 75 -9.02 11.67 -3.51
C LEU A 75 -9.33 11.20 -2.07
N ASN A 76 -8.74 11.83 -1.05
CA ASN A 76 -9.07 11.54 0.35
C ASN A 76 -10.57 11.69 0.62
N THR A 77 -11.15 12.80 0.15
CA THR A 77 -12.59 13.09 0.30
C THR A 77 -13.46 12.02 -0.38
N TYR A 78 -13.09 11.59 -1.59
CA TYR A 78 -13.79 10.50 -2.28
C TYR A 78 -13.65 9.16 -1.54
N LEU A 79 -12.43 8.78 -1.16
CA LEU A 79 -12.13 7.49 -0.54
C LEU A 79 -12.83 7.33 0.83
N ASN A 80 -12.79 8.36 1.68
CA ASN A 80 -13.44 8.34 2.99
C ASN A 80 -14.92 8.76 2.96
N GLY A 81 -15.40 9.24 1.82
CA GLY A 81 -16.78 9.64 1.57
C GLY A 81 -17.52 8.58 0.77
N GLU A 82 -17.70 8.84 -0.53
CA GLU A 82 -18.50 8.01 -1.44
C GLU A 82 -18.03 6.55 -1.46
N TYR A 83 -16.72 6.31 -1.61
CA TYR A 83 -16.17 4.97 -1.72
C TYR A 83 -16.38 4.16 -0.43
N TYR A 84 -15.89 4.65 0.72
CA TYR A 84 -16.08 3.97 2.01
C TYR A 84 -17.55 3.74 2.35
N ASN A 85 -18.42 4.71 2.03
CA ASN A 85 -19.84 4.55 2.30
C ASN A 85 -20.52 3.51 1.41
N GLY A 86 -20.02 3.33 0.18
CA GLY A 86 -20.50 2.35 -0.79
C GLY A 86 -19.93 0.94 -0.63
N LEU A 87 -18.97 0.71 0.27
CA LEU A 87 -18.47 -0.63 0.56
C LEU A 87 -19.57 -1.53 1.16
N ASP A 88 -19.59 -2.79 0.74
CA ASP A 88 -20.46 -3.81 1.33
C ASP A 88 -20.11 -4.07 2.80
N SER A 89 -21.13 -4.43 3.60
CA SER A 89 -21.00 -4.61 5.05
C SER A 89 -19.89 -5.58 5.48
N PRO A 90 -19.67 -6.74 4.83
CA PRO A 90 -18.66 -7.70 5.30
C PRO A 90 -17.24 -7.11 5.41
N ILE A 91 -16.83 -6.26 4.46
CA ILE A 91 -15.56 -5.54 4.57
C ILE A 91 -15.69 -4.30 5.45
N LYS A 92 -16.74 -3.49 5.23
CA LYS A 92 -16.91 -2.19 5.89
C LYS A 92 -17.01 -2.31 7.41
N ASP A 93 -17.67 -3.36 7.91
CA ASP A 93 -17.85 -3.62 9.33
C ASP A 93 -16.54 -4.05 10.02
N ASN A 94 -15.56 -4.51 9.24
CA ASN A 94 -14.24 -4.93 9.71
C ASN A 94 -13.17 -3.85 9.59
N ILE A 95 -13.41 -2.80 8.81
CA ILE A 95 -12.51 -1.64 8.71
C ILE A 95 -12.59 -0.79 9.98
N VAL A 96 -11.44 -0.31 10.43
CA VAL A 96 -11.30 0.64 11.54
C VAL A 96 -10.55 1.88 11.08
N SER A 97 -10.93 3.03 11.64
CA SER A 97 -10.12 4.24 11.52
C SER A 97 -8.77 4.01 12.17
N HIS A 98 -7.70 4.36 11.48
CA HIS A 98 -6.34 4.17 11.93
C HIS A 98 -5.49 5.40 11.62
N THR A 99 -4.33 5.51 12.27
CA THR A 99 -3.34 6.55 11.99
C THR A 99 -2.46 6.16 10.81
N TRP A 100 -2.30 7.07 9.87
CA TRP A 100 -1.49 6.94 8.66
C TRP A 100 -0.34 7.94 8.73
N GLY A 101 0.87 7.49 8.38
CA GLY A 101 1.98 8.40 8.09
C GLY A 101 1.78 9.02 6.71
N ILE A 102 1.78 10.35 6.65
CA ILE A 102 1.54 11.13 5.43
C ILE A 102 2.62 12.18 5.20
N GLY A 103 3.71 12.14 5.97
CA GLY A 103 4.84 13.05 5.81
C GLY A 103 5.54 12.87 4.48
N ALA A 104 6.11 13.97 3.99
CA ALA A 104 6.81 14.02 2.71
C ALA A 104 8.14 13.26 2.77
N VAL A 105 8.43 12.49 1.73
CA VAL A 105 9.60 11.61 1.61
C VAL A 105 10.64 12.21 0.66
N GLY A 106 11.90 12.10 1.05
CA GLY A 106 13.06 12.62 0.32
C GLY A 106 13.26 12.04 -1.08
N ASN A 107 13.98 12.78 -1.93
CA ASN A 107 14.29 12.37 -3.30
C ASN A 107 15.21 11.13 -3.37
N PHE A 108 14.70 10.04 -3.94
CA PHE A 108 15.45 8.78 -4.12
C PHE A 108 16.55 8.83 -5.20
N GLU A 109 16.45 9.72 -6.19
CA GLU A 109 17.37 9.79 -7.33
C GLU A 109 18.67 10.53 -6.99
N THR A 110 18.62 11.45 -6.03
CA THR A 110 19.75 12.32 -5.67
C THR A 110 20.35 12.03 -4.29
N ASN A 111 19.67 11.22 -3.49
CA ASN A 111 20.10 10.91 -2.13
C ASN A 111 20.20 9.38 -1.91
N PRO A 112 21.42 8.81 -1.99
CA PRO A 112 21.64 7.37 -1.73
C PRO A 112 21.38 6.97 -0.26
N TYR A 113 21.10 7.94 0.62
CA TYR A 113 20.81 7.72 2.05
C TYR A 113 19.32 7.65 2.39
N VAL A 114 18.39 7.73 1.41
CA VAL A 114 16.96 7.47 1.67
C VAL A 114 16.74 5.95 1.74
N ASP A 115 17.16 5.38 2.86
CA ASP A 115 16.92 4.01 3.26
C ASP A 115 15.52 3.86 3.91
N ILE A 116 15.07 2.62 4.09
CA ILE A 116 13.76 2.37 4.69
C ILE A 116 13.59 3.04 6.07
N PRO A 117 14.55 2.97 7.02
CA PRO A 117 14.44 3.68 8.30
C PRO A 117 14.17 5.17 8.17
N ASN A 118 14.90 5.88 7.29
CA ASN A 118 14.70 7.31 7.08
C ASN A 118 13.33 7.58 6.45
N THR A 119 12.94 6.82 5.42
CA THR A 119 11.60 6.93 4.81
C THR A 119 10.48 6.76 5.84
N ILE A 120 10.60 5.79 6.75
CA ILE A 120 9.60 5.56 7.81
C ILE A 120 9.50 6.78 8.73
N ASN A 121 10.64 7.35 9.12
CA ASN A 121 10.67 8.53 9.99
C ASN A 121 10.05 9.75 9.30
N GLU A 122 10.35 9.94 8.02
CA GLU A 122 9.78 11.00 7.18
C GLU A 122 8.27 10.85 7.03
N GLU A 123 7.78 9.65 6.68
CA GLU A 123 6.34 9.36 6.58
C GLU A 123 5.62 9.62 7.91
N LYS A 124 6.26 9.35 9.06
CA LYS A 124 5.71 9.58 10.40
C LYS A 124 5.82 11.02 10.90
N SER A 125 6.51 11.90 10.17
CA SER A 125 6.66 13.31 10.57
C SER A 125 5.33 14.09 10.55
N GLU A 126 4.39 13.63 9.71
CA GLU A 126 3.01 14.10 9.67
C GLU A 126 2.08 12.89 9.69
N ILE A 127 0.99 13.00 10.45
CA ILE A 127 0.02 11.90 10.60
C ILE A 127 -1.40 12.37 10.30
N TRP A 128 -2.19 11.46 9.77
CA TRP A 128 -3.62 11.65 9.53
C TRP A 128 -4.39 10.41 9.95
N SER A 129 -5.60 10.58 10.48
CA SER A 129 -6.46 9.46 10.85
C SER A 129 -7.67 9.38 9.93
N GLY A 130 -7.97 8.17 9.46
CA GLY A 130 -9.14 7.88 8.64
C GLY A 130 -9.29 6.39 8.33
N ASN A 131 -10.38 6.04 7.66
CA ASN A 131 -10.77 4.65 7.39
C ASN A 131 -10.07 4.10 6.16
N ILE A 132 -10.03 4.89 5.08
CA ILE A 132 -9.40 4.51 3.80
C ILE A 132 -8.24 5.45 3.51
N GLY A 133 -7.06 4.87 3.32
CA GLY A 133 -5.86 5.54 2.86
C GLY A 133 -5.35 4.97 1.54
N LEU A 134 -4.08 5.21 1.29
CA LEU A 134 -3.28 4.54 0.27
C LEU A 134 -2.06 3.94 0.96
N ILE A 135 -1.32 3.07 0.27
CA ILE A 135 -0.03 2.65 0.80
C ILE A 135 0.92 3.83 0.90
N SER A 136 1.89 3.71 1.79
CA SER A 136 3.06 4.59 1.79
C SER A 136 4.16 4.00 0.92
N VAL A 137 5.18 4.81 0.61
CA VAL A 137 6.37 4.34 -0.12
C VAL A 137 7.07 3.23 0.63
N SER A 138 7.17 3.34 1.96
CA SER A 138 7.83 2.32 2.78
C SER A 138 7.07 0.98 2.77
N ASP A 139 5.75 0.96 2.56
CA ASP A 139 5.01 -0.29 2.34
C ASP A 139 5.47 -0.97 1.03
N TYR A 140 5.59 -0.21 -0.06
CA TYR A 140 6.03 -0.74 -1.35
C TYR A 140 7.45 -1.28 -1.29
N LEU A 141 8.37 -0.55 -0.65
CA LEU A 141 9.76 -0.99 -0.45
C LEU A 141 9.82 -2.31 0.34
N ARG A 142 9.07 -2.42 1.43
CA ARG A 142 9.07 -3.63 2.28
C ARG A 142 8.41 -4.84 1.64
N ALA A 143 7.52 -4.66 0.65
CA ALA A 143 6.88 -5.77 -0.05
C ALA A 143 7.83 -6.56 -0.95
N ASN A 144 9.03 -6.03 -1.23
CA ASN A 144 10.04 -6.71 -2.02
C ASN A 144 10.83 -7.74 -1.19
N SER A 145 11.04 -8.96 -1.72
CA SER A 145 11.84 -9.99 -1.03
C SER A 145 13.35 -9.91 -1.30
N ASN A 146 13.80 -9.23 -2.36
CA ASN A 146 15.20 -9.04 -2.70
C ASN A 146 15.77 -7.77 -2.06
N GLU A 147 15.95 -7.81 -0.75
CA GLU A 147 16.45 -6.66 0.01
C GLU A 147 17.84 -6.20 -0.46
N SER A 148 18.67 -7.10 -0.99
CA SER A 148 20.02 -6.74 -1.46
C SER A 148 20.03 -5.83 -2.68
N GLN A 149 18.96 -5.82 -3.47
CA GLN A 149 18.87 -5.07 -4.73
C GLN A 149 17.66 -4.15 -4.81
N CYS A 150 16.74 -4.17 -3.85
CA CYS A 150 15.47 -3.44 -3.93
C CYS A 150 15.05 -2.72 -2.63
N ASN A 151 15.94 -2.65 -1.62
CA ASN A 151 15.62 -2.10 -0.29
C ASN A 151 15.87 -0.59 -0.12
N SER A 152 15.77 0.18 -1.20
CA SER A 152 15.75 1.64 -1.22
C SER A 152 15.21 2.13 -2.56
N GLY A 153 14.76 3.38 -2.65
CA GLY A 153 14.29 3.90 -3.95
C GLY A 153 15.39 3.97 -5.01
N MET A 154 16.64 4.25 -4.63
CA MET A 154 17.78 4.19 -5.55
C MET A 154 18.01 2.76 -6.06
N LEU A 155 17.96 1.78 -5.17
CA LEU A 155 18.12 0.37 -5.54
C LEU A 155 16.97 -0.11 -6.44
N LEU A 156 15.74 0.31 -6.16
CA LEU A 156 14.60 0.06 -7.03
C LEU A 156 14.82 0.62 -8.44
N PHE A 157 15.31 1.86 -8.56
CA PHE A 157 15.62 2.48 -9.85
C PHE A 157 16.72 1.71 -10.60
N ASP A 158 17.83 1.39 -9.94
CA ASP A 158 18.97 0.70 -10.56
C ASP A 158 18.66 -0.75 -10.95
N ASN A 159 17.70 -1.38 -10.27
CA ASN A 159 17.40 -2.81 -10.42
C ASN A 159 15.91 -3.07 -10.76
N TYR A 160 15.21 -2.12 -11.40
CA TYR A 160 13.76 -2.19 -11.61
C TYR A 160 13.30 -3.50 -12.26
N GLU A 161 14.10 -4.08 -13.16
CA GLU A 161 13.81 -5.38 -13.81
C GLU A 161 13.75 -6.54 -12.81
N ILE A 162 14.59 -6.53 -11.78
CA ILE A 162 14.57 -7.55 -10.72
C ILE A 162 13.48 -7.20 -9.71
N CYS A 163 13.35 -5.92 -9.37
CA CYS A 163 12.41 -5.47 -8.34
C CYS A 163 10.94 -5.66 -8.75
N ASN A 164 10.62 -5.56 -10.04
CA ASN A 164 9.27 -5.86 -10.53
C ASN A 164 8.89 -7.35 -10.45
N THR A 165 9.87 -8.26 -10.43
CA THR A 165 9.63 -9.72 -10.31
C THR A 165 9.62 -10.22 -8.87
N THR A 166 9.98 -9.37 -7.90
CA THR A 166 10.17 -9.74 -6.50
C THR A 166 9.28 -8.95 -5.53
N ASN A 167 8.34 -8.18 -6.06
CA ASN A 167 7.39 -7.36 -5.31
C ASN A 167 5.96 -7.63 -5.77
N TRP A 168 5.15 -8.23 -4.89
CA TRP A 168 3.77 -8.59 -5.19
C TRP A 168 2.83 -7.40 -5.42
N MET A 169 3.24 -6.20 -4.98
CA MET A 169 2.48 -4.97 -5.22
C MET A 169 2.69 -4.43 -6.64
N TYR A 170 3.68 -4.93 -7.39
CA TYR A 170 3.94 -4.51 -8.76
C TYR A 170 2.74 -4.85 -9.66
N ILE A 171 2.29 -3.86 -10.43
CA ILE A 171 1.26 -4.00 -11.45
C ILE A 171 1.88 -3.50 -12.76
N SER A 172 1.94 -4.38 -13.76
CA SER A 172 2.58 -4.08 -15.04
C SER A 172 1.93 -2.88 -15.74
N GLU A 173 2.77 -2.01 -16.31
CA GLU A 173 2.37 -0.84 -17.12
C GLU A 173 1.38 0.13 -16.42
N SER A 174 1.39 0.17 -15.08
CA SER A 174 0.50 1.01 -14.30
C SER A 174 1.25 2.05 -13.46
N TYR A 175 0.55 3.12 -13.13
CA TYR A 175 0.96 4.13 -12.17
C TYR A 175 -0.14 4.21 -11.12
N TRP A 176 0.20 4.22 -9.84
CA TRP A 176 -0.86 4.29 -8.85
C TRP A 176 -0.43 5.07 -7.64
N TRP A 177 -1.41 5.73 -7.06
CA TRP A 177 -1.17 6.72 -6.04
C TRP A 177 -0.68 6.08 -4.76
N THR A 178 0.43 6.60 -4.22
CA THR A 178 0.74 6.46 -2.79
C THR A 178 0.17 7.64 -2.01
N ILE A 179 0.16 7.51 -0.68
CA ILE A 179 -0.17 8.61 0.22
C ILE A 179 1.01 9.56 0.43
N SER A 180 2.23 9.13 0.09
CA SER A 180 3.49 9.81 0.42
C SER A 180 3.79 10.97 -0.54
N PRO A 181 3.77 12.23 -0.06
CA PRO A 181 4.23 13.37 -0.84
C PRO A 181 5.74 13.31 -1.08
N VAL A 182 6.23 14.05 -2.09
CA VAL A 182 7.67 14.36 -2.19
C VAL A 182 8.01 15.60 -1.35
N ASP A 183 9.21 15.66 -0.79
CA ASP A 183 9.64 16.77 0.08
C ASP A 183 10.07 18.06 -0.66
N TYR A 184 10.33 17.96 -1.96
CA TYR A 184 10.87 19.07 -2.77
C TYR A 184 9.83 19.79 -3.66
N ASP A 185 8.61 19.28 -3.80
CA ASP A 185 7.56 19.86 -4.64
C ASP A 185 6.17 19.62 -4.04
N SER A 186 5.48 20.68 -3.65
CA SER A 186 4.15 20.64 -3.02
C SER A 186 3.01 20.20 -3.95
N THR A 187 3.32 19.84 -5.19
CA THR A 187 2.35 19.41 -6.22
C THR A 187 2.57 17.97 -6.65
N ARG A 188 3.49 17.23 -6.01
CA ARG A 188 3.89 15.88 -6.43
C ARG A 188 3.84 14.88 -5.27
N VAL A 189 3.58 13.63 -5.64
CA VAL A 189 3.57 12.45 -4.74
C VAL A 189 4.35 11.33 -5.39
N TRP A 190 4.86 10.40 -4.57
CA TRP A 190 5.47 9.18 -5.07
C TRP A 190 4.42 8.21 -5.63
N VAL A 191 4.78 7.46 -6.66
CA VAL A 191 3.97 6.42 -7.30
C VAL A 191 4.85 5.23 -7.66
N PRO A 192 4.39 3.98 -7.48
CA PRO A 192 5.08 2.82 -8.03
C PRO A 192 4.90 2.77 -9.55
N SER A 193 5.98 2.47 -10.28
CA SER A 193 5.96 2.39 -11.74
C SER A 193 7.06 1.46 -12.25
N PHE A 194 6.78 0.56 -13.20
CA PHE A 194 7.77 -0.33 -13.85
C PHE A 194 8.70 -1.16 -12.92
N GLY A 195 8.41 -1.24 -11.62
CA GLY A 195 9.29 -1.88 -10.62
C GLY A 195 10.04 -0.91 -9.72
N ASP A 196 9.98 0.39 -10.01
CA ASP A 196 10.57 1.46 -9.23
C ASP A 196 9.53 2.40 -8.58
N LEU A 197 10.03 3.52 -8.06
CA LEU A 197 9.23 4.63 -7.55
C LEU A 197 9.56 5.88 -8.37
N ARG A 198 8.52 6.54 -8.87
CA ARG A 198 8.58 7.84 -9.56
C ARG A 198 7.77 8.85 -8.79
N ASP A 199 7.97 10.12 -9.09
CA ASP A 199 7.07 11.16 -8.63
C ASP A 199 6.12 11.58 -9.74
N GLU A 200 4.88 11.90 -9.38
CA GLU A 200 3.87 12.35 -10.33
C GLU A 200 3.10 13.55 -9.81
N ASN A 201 2.63 14.39 -10.75
CA ASN A 201 1.85 15.56 -10.40
C ASN A 201 0.46 15.14 -9.89
N VAL A 202 0.05 15.64 -8.73
CA VAL A 202 -1.21 15.25 -8.07
C VAL A 202 -2.47 15.62 -8.86
N ALA A 203 -2.36 16.58 -9.79
CA ALA A 203 -3.43 16.97 -10.70
C ALA A 203 -3.35 16.24 -12.06
N SER A 204 -2.40 15.31 -12.25
CA SER A 204 -2.34 14.45 -13.43
C SER A 204 -3.62 13.63 -13.55
N GLY A 205 -4.23 13.69 -14.73
CA GLY A 205 -5.37 12.85 -15.09
C GLY A 205 -4.99 11.82 -16.15
N ASP A 206 -3.74 11.35 -16.15
CA ASP A 206 -3.32 10.26 -17.03
C ASP A 206 -4.17 9.02 -16.71
N ILE A 207 -4.61 8.30 -17.75
CA ILE A 207 -5.39 7.08 -17.58
C ILE A 207 -4.65 6.01 -16.77
N ARG A 208 -3.33 6.11 -16.72
CA ARG A 208 -2.49 5.21 -15.95
C ARG A 208 -2.54 5.49 -14.46
N ASP A 209 -2.89 6.70 -14.01
CA ASP A 209 -2.87 7.10 -12.61
C ASP A 209 -4.17 6.73 -11.88
N ALA A 210 -4.11 5.66 -11.11
CA ALA A 210 -5.28 5.11 -10.43
C ALA A 210 -5.09 4.97 -8.90
N PRO A 211 -6.15 5.16 -8.09
CA PRO A 211 -6.10 4.82 -6.68
C PRO A 211 -6.13 3.30 -6.47
N ARG A 212 -5.39 2.86 -5.46
CA ARG A 212 -5.47 1.52 -4.91
C ARG A 212 -5.75 1.63 -3.41
N PRO A 213 -7.02 1.57 -3.00
CA PRO A 213 -7.42 1.78 -1.62
C PRO A 213 -6.70 0.85 -0.64
N ALA A 214 -6.23 1.41 0.46
CA ALA A 214 -5.73 0.67 1.60
C ALA A 214 -6.62 0.93 2.82
N ALA A 215 -6.75 -0.06 3.69
CA ALA A 215 -7.53 0.07 4.93
C ALA A 215 -6.85 -0.71 6.06
N TYR A 216 -7.23 -0.40 7.30
CA TYR A 216 -6.88 -1.23 8.45
C TYR A 216 -8.12 -1.99 8.90
N LEU A 217 -7.93 -3.27 9.17
CA LEU A 217 -8.93 -4.12 9.77
C LEU A 217 -8.71 -4.24 11.28
N LYS A 218 -9.78 -4.57 12.01
CA LYS A 218 -9.72 -4.78 13.47
C LYS A 218 -8.65 -5.80 13.89
N SER A 219 -8.14 -5.64 15.11
CA SER A 219 -7.12 -6.50 15.70
C SER A 219 -7.64 -7.86 16.15
N ASP A 220 -8.94 -8.00 16.37
CA ASP A 220 -9.60 -9.22 16.84
C ASP A 220 -10.15 -10.09 15.70
N ILE A 221 -9.75 -9.80 14.46
CA ILE A 221 -10.11 -10.61 13.30
C ILE A 221 -9.59 -12.04 13.44
N THR A 222 -10.48 -12.97 13.16
CA THR A 222 -10.19 -14.40 13.08
C THR A 222 -10.46 -14.87 11.66
N PHE A 223 -9.40 -15.36 10.98
CA PHE A 223 -9.55 -16.07 9.72
C PHE A 223 -10.13 -17.47 10.00
N LEU A 224 -11.24 -17.79 9.37
CA LEU A 224 -11.93 -19.06 9.57
C LEU A 224 -11.32 -20.19 8.72
N GLY A 225 -10.62 -19.83 7.65
CA GLY A 225 -9.91 -20.77 6.78
C GLY A 225 -9.23 -20.08 5.61
N GLY A 226 -8.96 -20.86 4.57
CA GLY A 226 -8.19 -20.41 3.40
C GLY A 226 -6.68 -20.58 3.59
N SER A 227 -5.97 -20.73 2.48
CA SER A 227 -4.49 -20.78 2.48
C SER A 227 -3.87 -19.44 2.11
N GLY A 228 -4.69 -18.42 1.84
CA GLY A 228 -4.25 -17.09 1.41
C GLY A 228 -3.79 -17.04 -0.04
N THR A 229 -3.98 -18.09 -0.83
CA THR A 229 -3.68 -18.08 -2.27
C THR A 229 -4.82 -17.42 -3.03
N GLU A 230 -4.59 -16.92 -4.25
CA GLU A 230 -5.65 -16.33 -5.08
C GLU A 230 -6.85 -17.29 -5.28
N SER A 231 -6.60 -18.59 -5.45
CA SER A 231 -7.65 -19.61 -5.61
C SER A 231 -8.25 -20.12 -4.30
N ASN A 232 -7.71 -19.72 -3.15
CA ASN A 232 -8.17 -20.14 -1.82
C ASN A 232 -7.79 -19.04 -0.80
N PRO A 233 -8.40 -17.84 -0.93
CA PRO A 233 -8.08 -16.69 -0.10
C PRO A 233 -8.47 -16.94 1.35
N PHE A 234 -7.89 -16.18 2.28
CA PHE A 234 -8.39 -16.13 3.65
C PHE A 234 -9.80 -15.54 3.67
N TYR A 235 -10.66 -16.05 4.56
CA TYR A 235 -12.02 -15.55 4.72
C TYR A 235 -12.41 -15.38 6.19
N LEU A 236 -13.34 -14.46 6.44
CA LEU A 236 -13.79 -14.07 7.79
C LEU A 236 -15.17 -14.60 8.17
N GLU A 237 -15.94 -15.04 7.18
CA GLU A 237 -17.27 -15.64 7.36
C GLU A 237 -17.32 -16.98 6.61
N GLU A 238 -18.01 -17.99 7.18
CA GLU A 238 -18.23 -19.24 6.45
C GLU A 238 -19.04 -18.95 5.19
N LEU A 239 -18.56 -19.39 4.02
CA LEU A 239 -19.26 -19.29 2.74
C LEU A 239 -20.70 -19.78 2.92
N ARG A 240 -21.69 -18.88 2.78
CA ARG A 240 -23.10 -19.28 2.78
C ARG A 240 -23.39 -19.94 1.44
N VAL A 241 -23.32 -21.26 1.40
CA VAL A 241 -23.86 -22.04 0.29
C VAL A 241 -25.38 -21.92 0.37
N GLU A 242 -25.98 -21.03 -0.43
CA GLU A 242 -27.41 -21.08 -0.76
C GLU A 242 -27.73 -22.16 -1.79
#